data_AF-A0A6I7PKF4-F1
#
_entry.id   AF-A0A6I7PKF4-F1
#
_cell.length_a   1.000
_cell.length_b   1.000
_cell.length_c   1.000
_cell.angle_alpha   90.00
_cell.angle_beta   90.00
_cell.angle_gamma   90.00
#
_symmetry.space_group_name_H-M   'P 1'
#
loop_
_entity.id
_entity.type
_entity.pdbx_description
1 polymer ?
#
loop_
_entity_poly.entity_id
_entity_poly.type
_entity_poly.pdbx_seq_one_letter_code
_entity_poly.pdbx_strand_id
1 'polypeptide(L)'
;MTAYLDSSVVLRYVLAGEITIRHVLEYPRVISSELMEIECRRVIHRVRLHNELNDDGVVEANQRLASLLRGIDLVEISREVKARAAESFPVVVRTLDAIHLATVLLWARDVDTETTVEESVHVFSLDAAFNTCARAIGLEAPLTGMK
;
A
#
# COMPACT_ATOMS: atom_id res chain seq x y z
N MET A 1 9.59 -13.75 1.74
CA MET A 1 8.56 -13.20 0.82
C MET A 1 7.66 -12.26 1.59
N THR A 2 7.55 -11.02 1.13
CA THR A 2 6.80 -9.95 1.79
C THR A 2 5.85 -9.29 0.79
N ALA A 3 4.61 -9.06 1.21
CA ALA A 3 3.66 -8.27 0.46
C ALA A 3 3.67 -6.81 0.94
N TYR A 4 3.74 -5.86 0.02
CA TYR A 4 3.52 -4.45 0.28
C TYR A 4 2.16 -4.02 -0.29
N LEU A 5 1.29 -3.49 0.57
CA LEU A 5 -0.04 -3.00 0.18
C LEU A 5 -0.03 -1.48 -0.05
N ASP A 6 -0.53 -1.04 -1.19
CA ASP A 6 -0.95 0.34 -1.43
C ASP A 6 -2.45 0.51 -1.06
N SER A 7 -2.86 1.75 -0.74
CA SER A 7 -4.23 2.08 -0.35
C SER A 7 -5.27 1.74 -1.42
N SER A 8 -4.92 1.78 -2.71
CA SER A 8 -5.87 1.49 -3.78
C SER A 8 -6.45 0.06 -3.70
N VAL A 9 -5.64 -0.93 -3.32
CA VAL A 9 -6.08 -2.33 -3.12
C VAL A 9 -6.88 -2.45 -1.83
N VAL A 10 -6.41 -1.80 -0.75
CA VAL A 10 -7.09 -1.79 0.55
C VAL A 10 -8.50 -1.21 0.43
N LEU A 11 -8.67 -0.14 -0.33
CA LEU A 11 -9.94 0.56 -0.49
C LEU A 11 -11.01 -0.28 -1.18
N ARG A 12 -10.65 -1.22 -2.07
CA ARG A 12 -11.61 -2.17 -2.65
C ARG A 12 -12.24 -3.06 -1.60
N TYR A 13 -11.43 -3.57 -0.68
CA TYR A 13 -11.94 -4.36 0.44
C TYR A 13 -12.73 -3.49 1.42
N VAL A 14 -12.19 -2.34 1.81
CA VAL A 14 -12.81 -1.46 2.80
C VAL A 14 -14.18 -0.98 2.34
N LEU A 15 -14.29 -0.48 1.10
CA LEU A 15 -15.53 0.11 0.59
C LEU A 15 -16.49 -0.93 0.01
N ALA A 16 -16.00 -1.89 -0.78
CA ALA A 16 -16.85 -2.82 -1.54
C ALA A 16 -16.86 -4.25 -0.97
N GLY A 17 -16.06 -4.56 0.05
CA GLY A 17 -15.98 -5.91 0.63
C GLY A 17 -15.28 -6.91 -0.30
N GLU A 18 -14.57 -6.42 -1.33
CA GLU A 18 -13.88 -7.28 -2.29
C GLU A 18 -12.81 -8.11 -1.59
N ILE A 19 -12.91 -9.43 -1.73
CA ILE A 19 -12.05 -10.39 -1.02
C ILE A 19 -10.72 -10.66 -1.72
N THR A 20 -10.43 -9.98 -2.84
CA THR A 20 -9.19 -10.14 -3.61
C THR A 20 -7.94 -9.86 -2.77
N ILE A 21 -8.07 -9.04 -1.72
CA ILE A 21 -7.00 -8.77 -0.76
C ILE A 21 -6.60 -10.00 0.07
N ARG A 22 -7.45 -11.04 0.18
CA ARG A 22 -7.18 -12.23 1.02
C ARG A 22 -5.93 -12.97 0.60
N HIS A 23 -5.70 -13.12 -0.71
CA HIS A 23 -4.48 -13.77 -1.20
C HIS A 23 -3.22 -12.98 -0.82
N VAL A 24 -3.32 -11.66 -0.68
CA VAL A 24 -2.20 -10.82 -0.21
C VAL A 24 -1.95 -11.05 1.28
N LEU A 25 -3.01 -11.24 2.06
CA LEU A 25 -2.92 -11.52 3.51
C LEU A 25 -2.39 -12.93 3.83
N GLU A 26 -2.27 -13.82 2.84
CA GLU A 26 -1.65 -15.14 2.99
C GLU A 26 -0.11 -15.08 2.93
N TYR A 27 0.47 -13.93 2.60
CA TYR A 27 1.92 -13.75 2.62
C TYR A 27 2.46 -13.86 4.06
N PRO A 28 3.66 -14.44 4.26
CA PRO A 28 4.27 -14.57 5.59
C PRO A 28 4.42 -13.24 6.33
N ARG A 29 4.60 -12.15 5.57
CA ARG A 29 4.65 -10.79 6.08
C ARG A 29 3.89 -9.87 5.14
N VAL A 30 3.08 -8.99 5.71
CA VAL A 30 2.36 -7.94 4.99
C VAL A 30 2.73 -6.61 5.62
N ILE A 31 3.22 -5.70 4.79
CA ILE A 31 3.63 -4.37 5.20
C ILE A 31 2.90 -3.30 4.39
N SER A 32 2.89 -2.08 4.90
CA SER A 32 2.44 -0.89 4.18
C SER A 32 3.12 0.34 4.77
N SER A 33 3.15 1.46 4.04
CA SER A 33 3.38 2.75 4.69
C SER A 33 2.23 3.08 5.65
N GLU A 34 2.50 3.75 6.76
CA GLU A 34 1.48 4.40 7.60
C GLU A 34 0.61 5.40 6.80
N LEU A 35 1.12 5.90 5.66
CA LEU A 35 0.37 6.73 4.72
C LEU A 35 -0.93 6.05 4.26
N MET A 36 -0.91 4.73 4.07
CA MET A 36 -2.08 3.97 3.61
C MET A 36 -3.28 4.15 4.54
N GLU A 37 -3.06 4.17 5.86
CA GLU A 37 -4.15 4.37 6.82
C GLU A 37 -4.75 5.78 6.66
N ILE A 38 -3.90 6.79 6.50
CA ILE A 38 -4.32 8.17 6.27
C ILE A 38 -5.16 8.26 4.99
N GLU A 39 -4.67 7.69 3.89
CA GLU A 39 -5.37 7.66 2.62
C GLU A 39 -6.72 6.96 2.74
N CYS A 40 -6.78 5.79 3.37
CA CYS A 40 -8.02 5.05 3.56
C CYS A 40 -9.05 5.86 4.36
N ARG A 41 -8.64 6.46 5.48
CA ARG A 41 -9.51 7.31 6.30
C ARG A 41 -9.98 8.53 5.52
N ARG A 42 -9.11 9.19 4.76
CA ARG A 42 -9.46 10.35 3.92
C ARG A 42 -10.49 9.98 2.85
N VAL A 43 -10.36 8.80 2.24
CA VAL A 43 -11.35 8.33 1.27
C VAL A 43 -12.68 8.01 1.95
N ILE A 44 -12.70 7.29 3.08
CA ILE A 44 -13.94 7.04 3.86
C ILE A 44 -14.66 8.36 4.18
N HIS A 45 -13.92 9.36 4.67
CA HIS A 45 -14.48 10.69 4.95
C HIS A 45 -15.04 11.36 3.70
N ARG A 46 -14.32 11.29 2.58
CA ARG A 46 -14.75 11.90 1.31
C ARG A 46 -16.05 11.27 0.81
N VAL A 47 -16.12 9.94 0.71
CA VAL A 47 -17.31 9.23 0.20
C VAL A 47 -18.53 9.44 1.12
N ARG A 48 -18.33 9.54 2.44
CA ARG A 48 -19.37 9.96 3.39
C ARG A 48 -19.91 11.35 3.06
N LEU A 49 -19.02 12.34 2.88
CA LEU A 49 -19.41 13.73 2.60
C LEU A 49 -20.13 13.88 1.24
N HIS A 50 -19.88 12.97 0.31
CA HIS A 50 -20.58 12.91 -0.97
C HIS A 50 -21.85 12.04 -0.95
N ASN A 51 -22.28 11.56 0.23
CA ASN A 51 -23.43 10.66 0.41
C ASN A 51 -23.33 9.34 -0.38
N GLU A 52 -22.11 8.88 -0.66
CA GLU A 52 -21.84 7.58 -1.29
C GLU A 52 -21.84 6.44 -0.24
N LEU A 53 -21.65 6.78 1.04
CA LEU A 53 -21.85 5.88 2.18
C LEU A 53 -22.86 6.48 3.16
N ASN A 54 -23.80 5.66 3.63
CA ASN A 54 -24.66 5.96 4.77
C ASN A 54 -23.92 5.66 6.09
N ASP A 55 -24.56 5.95 7.23
CA ASP A 55 -23.96 5.78 8.55
C ASP A 55 -23.52 4.33 8.82
N ASP A 56 -24.36 3.34 8.45
CA ASP A 56 -24.02 1.92 8.58
C ASP A 56 -22.80 1.55 7.72
N GLY A 57 -22.74 2.03 6.49
CA GLY A 57 -21.60 1.82 5.58
C GLY A 57 -20.31 2.45 6.08
N VAL A 58 -20.38 3.61 6.74
CA VAL A 58 -19.20 4.23 7.40
C VAL A 58 -18.73 3.37 8.57
N VAL A 59 -19.64 2.86 9.40
CA VAL A 59 -19.29 1.96 10.50
C VAL A 59 -18.63 0.69 9.96
N GLU A 60 -19.22 0.08 8.94
CA GLU A 60 -18.68 -1.13 8.32
C GLU A 60 -17.29 -0.91 7.68
N ALA A 61 -17.10 0.18 6.94
CA ALA A 61 -15.81 0.51 6.34
C ALA A 61 -14.72 0.70 7.40
N ASN A 62 -15.02 1.39 8.50
CA ASN A 62 -14.09 1.57 9.61
C ASN A 62 -13.77 0.24 10.32
N GLN A 63 -14.76 -0.63 10.50
CA GLN A 63 -14.54 -1.97 11.09
C GLN A 63 -13.65 -2.84 10.19
N ARG A 64 -13.89 -2.83 8.87
CA ARG A 64 -13.06 -3.55 7.90
C ARG A 64 -11.62 -3.03 7.90
N LEU A 65 -11.42 -1.71 7.86
CA LEU A 65 -10.09 -1.10 7.93
C LEU A 65 -9.38 -1.45 9.24
N ALA A 66 -10.04 -1.27 10.38
CA ALA A 66 -9.47 -1.62 11.69
C ALA A 66 -9.14 -3.10 11.82
N SER A 67 -9.92 -3.98 11.18
CA SER A 67 -9.62 -5.41 11.14
C SER A 67 -8.39 -5.74 10.30
N LEU A 68 -8.25 -5.08 9.15
CA LEU A 68 -7.13 -5.26 8.24
C LEU A 68 -5.82 -4.78 8.88
N LEU A 69 -5.83 -3.60 9.50
CA LEU A 69 -4.64 -2.98 10.11
C LEU A 69 -3.99 -3.85 11.21
N ARG A 70 -4.74 -4.76 11.86
CA ARG A 70 -4.16 -5.68 12.85
C ARG A 70 -3.18 -6.71 12.26
N GLY A 71 -3.24 -6.95 10.96
CA GLY A 71 -2.40 -7.92 10.26
C GLY A 71 -1.37 -7.29 9.31
N ILE A 72 -1.17 -5.97 9.41
CA ILE A 72 -0.24 -5.23 8.54
C ILE A 72 0.79 -4.53 9.41
N ASP A 73 2.06 -4.74 9.13
CA ASP A 73 3.14 -3.97 9.73
C ASP A 73 3.23 -2.61 9.04
N LEU A 74 2.88 -1.54 9.77
CA LEU A 74 2.96 -0.18 9.25
C LEU A 74 4.38 0.37 9.40
N VAL A 75 4.97 0.76 8.27
CA VAL A 75 6.29 1.38 8.18
C VAL A 75 6.13 2.91 8.24
N GLU A 76 6.85 3.52 9.18
CA GLU A 76 6.84 4.97 9.44
C GLU A 76 7.31 5.78 8.22
N ILE A 77 6.73 6.96 7.99
CA ILE A 77 7.22 7.94 7.01
C ILE A 77 8.39 8.72 7.63
N SER A 78 9.51 8.01 7.78
CA SER A 78 10.74 8.54 8.39
C SER A 78 11.35 9.71 7.60
N ARG A 79 12.37 10.34 8.16
CA ARG A 79 13.12 11.40 7.46
C ARG A 79 13.74 10.88 6.16
N GLU A 80 14.25 9.66 6.18
CA GLU A 80 14.86 8.95 5.05
C GLU A 80 13.82 8.65 3.98
N VAL A 81 12.62 8.20 4.36
CA VAL A 81 11.49 8.01 3.44
C VAL A 81 11.15 9.32 2.73
N LYS A 82 11.02 10.42 3.48
CA LYS A 82 10.72 11.75 2.91
C LYS A 82 11.82 12.23 1.96
N ALA A 83 13.09 12.05 2.34
CA ALA A 83 14.22 12.42 1.48
C ALA A 83 14.20 11.60 0.19
N ARG A 84 14.06 10.27 0.29
CA ARG A 84 14.03 9.37 -0.87
C ARG A 84 12.83 9.64 -1.77
N ALA A 85 11.65 9.96 -1.21
CA ALA A 85 10.46 10.28 -1.98
C ALA A 85 10.58 11.59 -2.79
N ALA A 86 11.45 12.52 -2.36
CA ALA A 86 11.70 13.77 -3.06
C ALA A 86 12.69 13.63 -4.24
N GLU A 87 13.40 12.51 -4.33
CA GLU A 87 14.32 12.21 -5.43
C GLU A 87 13.59 11.73 -6.69
N SER A 88 14.30 11.70 -7.82
CA SER A 88 13.75 11.22 -9.09
C SER A 88 13.41 9.73 -9.05
N PHE A 89 12.29 9.37 -9.68
CA PHE A 89 11.95 7.99 -10.02
C PHE A 89 12.09 7.74 -11.53
N PRO A 90 12.27 6.49 -11.98
CA PRO A 90 12.43 6.16 -13.40
C PRO A 90 11.23 6.50 -14.29
N VAL A 91 10.05 6.69 -13.69
CA VAL A 91 8.81 7.05 -14.37
C VAL A 91 8.07 8.14 -13.61
N VAL A 92 7.06 8.75 -14.25
CA VAL A 92 6.18 9.73 -13.59
C VAL A 92 5.39 9.04 -12.49
N VAL A 93 5.56 9.50 -11.25
CA VAL A 93 4.83 9.05 -10.07
C VAL A 93 4.24 10.25 -9.35
N ARG A 94 3.05 10.11 -8.74
CA ARG A 94 2.47 11.17 -7.92
C ARG A 94 3.17 11.22 -6.56
N THR A 95 2.99 12.32 -5.83
CA THR A 95 3.65 12.53 -4.54
C THR A 95 3.39 11.41 -3.52
N LEU A 96 2.14 10.93 -3.40
CA LEU A 96 1.81 9.88 -2.44
C LEU A 96 2.37 8.52 -2.88
N ASP A 97 2.29 8.20 -4.18
CA ASP A 97 2.93 7.02 -4.77
C ASP A 97 4.45 7.02 -4.51
N ALA A 98 5.11 8.17 -4.66
CA ALA A 98 6.54 8.32 -4.39
C ALA A 98 6.89 8.03 -2.92
N ILE A 99 6.02 8.40 -1.98
CA ILE A 99 6.20 8.07 -0.55
C ILE A 99 6.07 6.55 -0.36
N HIS A 100 5.03 5.92 -0.91
CA HIS A 100 4.87 4.47 -0.84
C HIS A 100 6.06 3.70 -1.43
N LEU A 101 6.51 4.09 -2.63
CA LEU A 101 7.65 3.49 -3.31
C LEU A 101 8.96 3.71 -2.52
N ALA A 102 9.16 4.88 -1.95
CA ALA A 102 10.30 5.15 -1.08
C ALA A 102 10.27 4.30 0.19
N THR A 103 9.10 4.15 0.82
CA THR A 103 8.91 3.31 2.01
C THR A 103 9.32 1.87 1.73
N VAL A 104 8.78 1.24 0.68
CA VAL A 104 9.08 -0.16 0.38
C VAL A 104 10.54 -0.38 -0.03
N LEU A 105 11.14 0.56 -0.77
CA LEU A 105 12.55 0.48 -1.16
C LEU A 105 13.49 0.52 0.04
N LEU A 106 13.26 1.45 0.96
CA LEU A 106 14.10 1.59 2.14
C LEU A 106 13.91 0.40 3.09
N TRP A 107 12.68 -0.06 3.26
CA TRP A 107 12.39 -1.25 4.04
C TRP A 107 13.10 -2.50 3.48
N ALA A 108 13.01 -2.73 2.17
CA ALA A 108 13.65 -3.88 1.52
C ALA A 108 15.17 -3.83 1.71
N ARG A 109 15.78 -2.66 1.47
CA ARG A 109 17.21 -2.46 1.70
C ARG A 109 17.63 -2.76 3.14
N ASP A 110 16.86 -2.28 4.12
CA ASP A 110 17.22 -2.45 5.53
C ASP A 110 17.13 -3.94 5.92
N VAL A 111 16.11 -4.67 5.45
CA VAL A 111 16.00 -6.12 5.65
C VAL A 111 17.15 -6.90 4.99
N ASP A 112 17.56 -6.52 3.79
CA ASP A 112 18.69 -7.15 3.10
C ASP A 112 20.02 -6.89 3.83
N THR A 113 20.16 -5.78 4.57
CA THR A 113 21.36 -5.54 5.40
C THR A 113 21.38 -6.36 6.69
N GLU A 114 20.22 -6.75 7.21
CA GLU A 114 20.09 -7.50 8.46
C GLU A 114 20.14 -9.03 8.25
N THR A 115 19.91 -9.49 7.02
CA THR A 115 19.76 -10.92 6.71
C THR A 115 20.68 -11.36 5.58
N THR A 116 21.05 -12.64 5.55
CA THR A 116 21.87 -13.22 4.47
C THR A 116 21.03 -13.79 3.32
N VAL A 117 19.71 -13.64 3.38
CA VAL A 117 18.76 -14.16 2.40
C VAL A 117 18.07 -12.97 1.75
N GLU A 118 18.10 -12.91 0.42
CA GLU A 118 17.46 -11.86 -0.35
C GLU A 118 15.92 -11.95 -0.18
N GLU A 119 15.32 -10.87 0.33
CA GLU A 119 13.88 -10.85 0.61
C GLU A 119 13.10 -10.43 -0.64
N SER A 120 12.36 -11.36 -1.25
CA SER A 120 11.46 -11.02 -2.38
C SER A 120 10.25 -10.22 -1.90
N VAL A 121 10.13 -8.98 -2.39
CA VAL A 121 9.03 -8.05 -2.07
C VAL A 121 8.09 -7.91 -3.26
N HIS A 122 6.80 -8.18 -3.01
CA HIS A 122 5.71 -8.05 -3.96
C HIS A 122 4.84 -6.84 -3.60
N VAL A 123 4.77 -5.83 -4.47
CA VAL A 123 3.89 -4.68 -4.31
C VAL A 123 2.53 -4.91 -4.96
N PHE A 124 1.46 -4.53 -4.26
CA PHE A 124 0.08 -4.65 -4.71
C PHE A 124 -0.55 -3.26 -4.77
N SER A 125 -0.64 -2.72 -5.98
CA SER A 125 -1.36 -1.48 -6.31
C SER A 125 -2.28 -1.70 -7.51
N LEU A 126 -3.38 -0.95 -7.57
CA LEU A 126 -4.24 -0.84 -8.75
C LEU A 126 -3.82 0.31 -9.67
N ASP A 127 -2.82 1.12 -9.31
CA ASP A 127 -2.29 2.19 -10.15
C ASP A 127 -1.22 1.63 -11.10
N ALA A 128 -1.47 1.74 -12.41
CA ALA A 128 -0.56 1.24 -13.43
C ALA A 128 0.79 1.98 -13.45
N ALA A 129 0.82 3.28 -13.12
CA ALA A 129 2.05 4.05 -13.04
C ALA A 129 2.88 3.61 -11.83
N PHE A 130 2.23 3.38 -10.68
CA PHE A 130 2.86 2.79 -9.50
C PHE A 130 3.53 1.46 -9.82
N ASN A 131 2.76 0.52 -10.40
CA ASN A 131 3.26 -0.81 -10.74
C ASN A 131 4.39 -0.79 -11.77
N THR A 132 4.35 0.16 -12.71
CA THR A 132 5.42 0.35 -13.70
C THR A 132 6.69 0.87 -13.02
N CYS A 133 6.56 1.83 -12.11
CA CYS A 133 7.70 2.33 -11.35
C CYS A 133 8.32 1.23 -10.49
N ALA A 134 7.50 0.45 -9.77
CA ALA A 134 7.96 -0.61 -8.88
C ALA A 134 8.83 -1.64 -9.61
N ARG A 135 8.40 -2.09 -10.80
CA ARG A 135 9.21 -2.97 -11.65
C ARG A 135 10.51 -2.31 -12.11
N ALA A 136 10.47 -1.03 -12.49
CA ALA A 136 11.65 -0.31 -12.95
C ALA A 136 12.72 -0.14 -11.86
N ILE A 137 12.33 -0.20 -10.59
CA ILE A 137 13.23 -0.13 -9.42
C ILE A 137 13.51 -1.51 -8.80
N GLY A 138 13.15 -2.60 -9.47
CA GLY A 138 13.51 -3.97 -9.06
C GLY A 138 12.52 -4.68 -8.14
N LEU A 139 11.32 -4.13 -7.90
CA LEU A 139 10.27 -4.76 -7.10
C LEU A 139 9.32 -5.60 -7.97
N GLU A 140 8.75 -6.66 -7.41
CA GLU A 140 7.73 -7.46 -8.09
C GLU A 140 6.35 -6.81 -7.98
N ALA A 141 5.60 -6.66 -9.07
CA ALA A 141 4.28 -6.03 -9.07
C ALA A 141 3.25 -6.94 -9.79
N PRO A 142 2.58 -7.86 -9.07
CA PRO A 142 1.79 -8.94 -9.67
C PRO A 142 0.49 -8.47 -10.34
N LEU A 143 -0.11 -7.38 -9.84
CA LEU A 143 -1.35 -6.83 -10.38
C LEU A 143 -1.04 -6.03 -11.65
N THR A 144 -1.04 -6.71 -12.80
CA THR A 144 -0.91 -6.07 -14.12
C THR A 144 -2.13 -6.36 -14.98
N GLY A 145 -2.70 -5.32 -15.60
CA GLY A 145 -3.70 -5.49 -16.66
C GLY A 145 -5.13 -5.83 -16.23
N MET A 146 -5.50 -5.65 -14.95
CA MET A 146 -6.92 -5.59 -14.59
C MET A 146 -7.50 -4.26 -15.12
N LYS A 147 -8.01 -4.30 -16.36
CA LYS A 147 -8.92 -3.28 -16.88
C LYS A 147 -10.28 -3.38 -16.19
#